data_AF-A0A6J5FAJ3-F1
#
_entry.id   AF-A0A6J5FAJ3-F1
#
_cell.length_a   1.000
_cell.length_b   1.000
_cell.length_c   1.000
_cell.angle_alpha   90.00
_cell.angle_beta   90.00
_cell.angle_gamma   90.00
#
_symmetry.space_group_name_H-M   'P 1'
#
loop_
_entity.id
_entity.type
_entity.pdbx_description
1 polymer ?
#
loop_
_entity_poly.entity_id
_entity_poly.type
_entity_poly.pdbx_seq_one_letter_code
_entity_poly.pdbx_strand_id
1 'polypeptide(L)'
;MYRLPWDKAQFEPDVVLPDQVVVRLGSTEEPPGHTYSIYALSRLGPQQTDGDQNDNGKRTGAISMWPGHRNPAVRQLQTFDERYSLTDMDVGKRGVLLVYAGDSSRRGAPHQITLYSQDYGKSWKDIDDGMTQGGWFDSLTNTQYALYAYTLRKRQF
;
A
#
# COMPACT_ATOMS: atom_id res chain seq x y z
N MET A 1 28.21 10.33 12.77
CA MET A 1 27.04 9.77 12.06
C MET A 1 26.41 8.74 12.99
N TYR A 2 25.23 9.01 13.55
CA TYR A 2 24.51 8.07 14.42
C TYR A 2 23.56 7.25 13.56
N ARG A 3 23.80 5.94 13.42
CA ARG A 3 22.82 4.99 12.86
C ARG A 3 22.04 4.41 14.04
N LEU A 4 20.71 4.46 13.98
CA LEU A 4 19.84 3.66 14.86
C LEU A 4 19.92 2.21 14.38
N PRO A 5 20.55 1.30 15.13
CA PRO A 5 20.76 -0.06 14.66
C PRO A 5 19.51 -0.89 15.00
N TRP A 6 18.92 -1.50 13.98
CA TRP A 6 17.67 -2.26 14.03
C TRP A 6 17.75 -3.53 14.90
N ASP A 7 18.97 -3.97 15.23
CA ASP A 7 19.28 -5.17 16.02
C ASP A 7 19.29 -4.91 17.54
N LYS A 8 19.09 -3.67 17.99
CA LYS A 8 18.97 -3.36 19.42
C LYS A 8 17.57 -3.70 19.92
N ALA A 9 17.51 -4.16 21.16
CA ALA A 9 16.32 -4.54 21.95
C ALA A 9 15.20 -3.48 22.08
N GLN A 10 15.25 -2.39 21.31
CA GLN A 10 14.22 -1.37 21.22
C GLN A 10 13.15 -1.70 20.17
N PHE A 11 13.41 -2.68 19.28
CA PHE A 11 12.45 -3.14 18.29
C PHE A 11 12.06 -4.58 18.60
N GLU A 12 10.85 -4.78 19.14
CA GLU A 12 10.25 -6.09 19.32
C GLU A 12 9.35 -6.41 18.11
N PRO A 13 9.43 -7.61 17.52
CA PRO A 13 8.46 -8.04 16.50
C PRO A 13 7.07 -8.13 17.13
N ASP A 14 6.15 -7.26 16.71
CA ASP A 14 4.76 -7.27 17.18
C ASP A 14 3.95 -8.35 16.43
N VAL A 15 4.00 -8.32 15.09
CA VAL A 15 3.28 -9.29 14.24
C VAL A 15 4.07 -9.68 13.00
N VAL A 16 3.99 -10.96 12.63
CA VAL A 16 4.55 -11.51 11.38
C VAL A 16 3.41 -11.84 10.42
N LEU A 17 3.49 -11.34 9.18
CA LEU A 17 2.65 -11.81 8.08
C LEU A 17 3.31 -13.05 7.45
N PRO A 18 2.77 -14.27 7.65
CA PRO A 18 3.41 -15.47 7.12
C PRO A 18 3.38 -15.46 5.59
N ASP A 19 4.51 -15.80 4.98
CA ASP A 19 4.66 -15.89 3.52
C ASP A 19 4.28 -14.60 2.77
N GLN A 20 4.58 -13.43 3.35
CA GLN A 20 4.39 -12.15 2.68
C GLN A 20 5.59 -11.23 2.86
N VAL A 21 5.88 -10.44 1.83
CA VAL A 21 6.85 -9.35 1.87
C VAL A 21 6.12 -8.02 1.89
N VAL A 22 6.23 -7.26 2.99
CA VAL A 22 5.66 -5.91 3.09
C VAL A 22 6.49 -4.95 2.24
N VAL A 23 5.83 -4.24 1.32
CA VAL A 23 6.46 -3.25 0.43
C VAL A 23 6.18 -1.81 0.87
N ARG A 24 5.03 -1.57 1.51
CA ARG A 24 4.64 -0.24 1.98
C ARG A 24 3.74 -0.33 3.19
N LEU A 25 3.93 0.59 4.13
CA LEU A 25 3.00 0.85 5.22
C LEU A 25 2.34 2.22 5.02
N GLY A 26 1.09 2.32 5.41
CA GLY A 26 0.37 3.59 5.52
C GLY A 26 -0.53 3.56 6.74
N SER A 27 -0.86 4.73 7.27
CA SER A 27 -1.78 4.83 8.38
C SER A 27 -2.67 6.05 8.26
N THR A 28 -3.79 6.00 8.94
CA THR A 28 -4.70 7.13 9.07
C THR A 28 -5.29 7.11 10.46
N GLU A 29 -5.53 8.29 11.01
CA GLU A 29 -6.32 8.43 12.23
C GLU A 29 -7.79 8.18 11.90
N GLU A 30 -8.42 7.30 12.67
CA GLU A 30 -9.83 6.97 12.59
C GLU A 30 -10.59 7.65 13.75
N PRO A 31 -11.54 8.55 13.43
CA PRO A 31 -12.49 9.05 14.42
C PRO A 31 -13.57 8.00 14.74
N PRO A 32 -14.16 8.01 15.94
CA PRO A 32 -13.82 8.83 17.11
C PRO A 32 -12.80 8.13 18.03
N GLY A 33 -11.91 8.90 18.67
CA GLY A 33 -11.08 8.40 19.79
C GLY A 33 -9.59 8.24 19.53
N HIS A 34 -9.01 8.88 18.50
CA HIS A 34 -7.57 8.80 18.17
C HIS A 34 -7.07 7.34 18.03
N THR A 35 -7.94 6.44 17.59
CA THR A 35 -7.51 5.14 17.08
C THR A 35 -6.89 5.36 15.70
N TYR A 36 -5.89 4.58 15.34
CA TYR A 36 -5.33 4.58 13.99
C TYR A 36 -5.52 3.21 13.37
N SER A 37 -5.52 3.11 12.05
CA SER A 37 -5.36 1.83 11.37
C SER A 37 -4.05 1.86 10.61
N ILE A 38 -3.23 0.82 10.76
CA ILE A 38 -2.07 0.59 9.90
C ILE A 38 -2.52 -0.32 8.77
N TYR A 39 -2.18 0.05 7.55
CA TYR A 39 -2.36 -0.76 6.36
C TYR A 39 -0.98 -1.17 5.86
N ALA A 40 -0.84 -2.43 5.46
CA ALA A 40 0.33 -2.92 4.75
C ALA A 40 -0.08 -3.34 3.35
N LEU A 41 0.65 -2.82 2.37
CA LEU A 41 0.73 -3.40 1.05
C LEU A 41 1.84 -4.46 1.07
N SER A 42 1.50 -5.66 0.67
CA SER A 42 2.43 -6.80 0.62
C SER A 42 2.38 -7.51 -0.73
N ARG A 43 3.43 -8.30 -0.99
CA ARG A 43 3.48 -9.31 -2.05
C ARG A 43 3.42 -10.67 -1.38
N LEU A 44 2.45 -11.49 -1.78
CA LEU A 44 2.30 -12.85 -1.26
C LEU A 44 3.39 -13.76 -1.83
N GLY A 45 3.87 -14.70 -1.03
CA GLY A 45 4.96 -15.60 -1.37
C GLY A 45 6.30 -15.16 -0.76
N PRO A 46 7.32 -16.04 -0.89
CA PRO A 46 8.64 -15.78 -0.33
C PRO A 46 9.29 -14.56 -1.00
N GLN A 47 10.20 -13.91 -0.26
CA GLN A 47 11.06 -12.88 -0.83
C GLN A 47 11.84 -13.47 -2.01
N GLN A 48 11.87 -12.75 -3.12
CA GLN A 48 12.68 -13.12 -4.26
C GLN A 48 14.14 -13.19 -3.79
N THR A 49 14.75 -14.36 -3.97
CA THR A 49 16.17 -14.54 -3.66
C THR A 49 16.96 -14.02 -4.84
N ASP A 50 17.92 -13.14 -4.60
CA ASP A 50 18.83 -12.68 -5.66
C ASP A 50 19.51 -13.90 -6.31
N GLY A 51 19.22 -14.14 -7.58
CA GLY A 51 19.86 -15.19 -8.39
C GLY A 51 18.94 -16.32 -8.87
N ASP A 52 17.69 -16.41 -8.42
CA ASP A 52 16.74 -17.36 -9.02
C ASP A 52 16.23 -16.85 -10.38
N GLN A 53 16.85 -17.33 -11.45
CA GLN A 53 16.48 -16.96 -12.82
C GLN A 53 15.10 -17.48 -13.24
N ASN A 54 14.53 -18.44 -12.50
CA ASN A 54 13.18 -18.95 -12.76
C ASN A 54 12.10 -18.14 -12.04
N ASP A 55 12.47 -17.30 -11.07
CA ASP A 55 11.54 -16.41 -10.40
C ASP A 55 11.34 -15.14 -11.22
N ASN A 56 10.18 -15.04 -11.88
CA ASN A 56 9.80 -13.85 -12.65
C ASN A 56 9.42 -12.65 -11.77
N GLY A 57 9.49 -12.79 -10.43
CA GLY A 57 9.21 -11.74 -9.45
C GLY A 57 7.73 -11.32 -9.42
N LYS A 58 6.86 -11.95 -10.20
CA LYS A 58 5.41 -11.70 -10.17
C LYS A 58 4.84 -12.39 -8.95
N ARG A 59 4.12 -11.62 -8.16
CA ARG A 59 3.46 -12.08 -6.95
C ARG A 59 2.13 -11.36 -6.81
N THR A 60 1.11 -12.10 -6.41
CA THR A 60 -0.18 -11.57 -5.99
C THR A 60 0.05 -10.54 -4.89
N GLY A 61 -0.46 -9.33 -5.08
CA GLY A 61 -0.40 -8.32 -4.04
C GLY A 61 -1.55 -8.43 -3.06
N ALA A 62 -1.35 -7.98 -1.82
CA ALA A 62 -2.39 -7.99 -0.80
C ALA A 62 -2.37 -6.73 0.06
N ILE A 63 -3.53 -6.40 0.62
CA ILE A 63 -3.68 -5.39 1.66
C ILE A 63 -4.07 -6.08 2.94
N SER A 64 -3.30 -5.82 3.99
CA SER A 64 -3.63 -6.20 5.37
C SER A 64 -3.78 -4.98 6.24
N MET A 65 -4.60 -5.08 7.29
CA MET A 65 -4.87 -3.99 8.22
C MET A 65 -4.72 -4.45 9.68
N TRP A 66 -4.08 -3.60 10.47
CA TRP A 66 -4.01 -3.68 11.93
C TRP A 66 -4.79 -2.51 12.51
N PRO A 67 -5.88 -2.77 13.23
CA PRO A 67 -6.58 -1.73 13.93
C PRO A 67 -5.78 -1.34 15.19
N GLY A 68 -5.61 -0.05 15.47
CA GLY A 68 -4.82 0.49 16.58
C GLY A 68 -5.56 0.43 17.92
N HIS A 69 -5.92 -0.78 18.37
CA HIS A 69 -6.47 -1.04 19.70
C HIS A 69 -5.70 -2.17 20.39
N ARG A 70 -5.99 -2.44 21.68
CA ARG A 70 -5.27 -3.44 22.48
C ARG A 70 -5.48 -4.85 21.92
N ASN A 71 -4.39 -5.57 21.64
CA ASN A 71 -4.34 -6.91 21.04
C ASN A 71 -5.05 -7.02 19.66
N PRO A 72 -4.62 -6.26 18.65
CA PRO A 72 -5.29 -6.24 17.38
C PRO A 72 -4.95 -7.49 16.55
N ALA A 73 -5.98 -8.16 16.05
CA ALA A 73 -5.80 -9.22 15.06
C ALA A 73 -5.66 -8.62 13.66
N VAL A 74 -4.61 -9.03 12.94
CA VAL A 74 -4.42 -8.65 11.53
C VAL A 74 -5.54 -9.19 10.69
N ARG A 75 -6.01 -8.38 9.76
CA ARG A 75 -7.00 -8.81 8.76
C ARG A 75 -6.47 -8.53 7.37
N GLN A 76 -6.37 -9.57 6.54
CA GLN A 76 -6.16 -9.39 5.12
C GLN A 76 -7.49 -8.93 4.51
N LEU A 77 -7.51 -7.70 3.98
CA LEU A 77 -8.70 -7.06 3.43
C LEU A 77 -8.92 -7.45 1.97
N GLN A 78 -7.84 -7.48 1.18
CA GLN A 78 -7.91 -7.68 -0.27
C GLN A 78 -6.69 -8.45 -0.77
N THR A 79 -6.92 -9.28 -1.79
CA THR A 79 -5.86 -9.78 -2.68
C THR A 79 -6.14 -9.26 -4.09
N PHE A 80 -5.10 -8.82 -4.79
CA PHE A 80 -5.22 -8.28 -6.14
C PHE A 80 -4.86 -9.32 -7.18
N ASP A 81 -5.41 -9.18 -8.38
CA ASP A 81 -5.04 -10.01 -9.52
C ASP A 81 -3.53 -9.95 -9.78
N GLU A 82 -2.91 -11.11 -10.04
CA GLU A 82 -1.45 -11.25 -10.27
C GLU A 82 -0.96 -10.45 -11.50
N ARG A 83 -1.86 -10.06 -12.41
CA ARG A 83 -1.53 -9.19 -13.54
C ARG A 83 -0.99 -7.82 -13.10
N TYR A 84 -1.33 -7.38 -11.89
CA TYR A 84 -0.94 -6.10 -11.34
C TYR A 84 0.40 -6.18 -10.61
N SER A 85 1.35 -5.36 -11.05
CA SER A 85 2.62 -5.15 -10.33
C SER A 85 2.46 -3.98 -9.36
N LEU A 86 2.23 -4.28 -8.08
CA LEU A 86 1.99 -3.26 -7.05
C LEU A 86 3.31 -2.63 -6.58
N THR A 87 3.34 -1.31 -6.52
CA THR A 87 4.59 -0.54 -6.30
C THR A 87 4.54 0.34 -5.06
N ASP A 88 3.41 0.97 -4.76
CA ASP A 88 3.29 1.91 -3.64
C ASP A 88 1.83 2.01 -3.17
N MET A 89 1.61 2.64 -2.01
CA MET A 89 0.30 2.86 -1.43
C MET A 89 0.24 4.18 -0.65
N ASP A 90 -0.88 4.87 -0.79
CA ASP A 90 -1.28 5.98 0.08
C ASP A 90 -2.58 5.66 0.82
N VAL A 91 -2.67 6.15 2.06
CA VAL A 91 -3.83 5.95 2.93
C VAL A 91 -4.39 7.32 3.29
N GLY A 92 -5.66 7.55 2.95
CA GLY A 92 -6.41 8.74 3.32
C GLY A 92 -7.31 8.49 4.52
N LYS A 93 -8.14 9.47 4.86
CA LYS A 93 -9.18 9.34 5.89
C LYS A 93 -10.40 8.61 5.34
N ARG A 94 -11.25 8.14 6.28
CA ARG A 94 -12.58 7.57 5.99
C ARG A 94 -12.56 6.41 4.99
N GLY A 95 -11.57 5.53 5.11
CA GLY A 95 -11.48 4.32 4.30
C GLY A 95 -10.94 4.51 2.89
N VAL A 96 -10.38 5.70 2.58
CA VAL A 96 -9.70 5.95 1.31
C VAL A 96 -8.35 5.23 1.30
N LEU A 97 -8.19 4.30 0.35
CA LEU A 97 -6.94 3.59 0.09
C LEU A 97 -6.60 3.72 -1.39
N LEU A 98 -5.33 3.93 -1.69
CA LEU A 98 -4.82 4.10 -3.05
C LEU A 98 -3.60 3.20 -3.22
N VAL A 99 -3.66 2.27 -4.16
CA VAL A 99 -2.59 1.33 -4.47
C VAL A 99 -2.16 1.57 -5.91
N TYR A 100 -0.89 1.90 -6.07
CA TYR A 100 -0.30 2.16 -7.39
C TYR A 100 0.20 0.86 -8.00
N ALA A 101 -0.15 0.64 -9.27
CA ALA A 101 0.14 -0.60 -9.95
C ALA A 101 0.47 -0.41 -11.43
N GLY A 102 1.35 -1.27 -11.95
CA GLY A 102 1.47 -1.50 -13.39
C GLY A 102 0.52 -2.63 -13.83
N ASP A 103 -0.29 -2.39 -14.86
CA ASP A 103 -1.10 -3.40 -15.54
C ASP A 103 -0.47 -3.77 -16.89
N SER A 104 0.02 -5.00 -16.98
CA SER A 104 0.65 -5.55 -18.20
C SER A 104 -0.30 -6.31 -19.12
N SER A 105 -1.59 -6.41 -18.75
CA SER A 105 -2.59 -7.16 -19.52
C SER A 105 -3.22 -6.36 -20.67
N ARG A 106 -3.06 -5.04 -20.66
CA ARG A 106 -3.58 -4.13 -21.70
C ARG A 106 -2.67 -4.12 -22.92
N ARG A 107 -3.23 -3.80 -24.10
CA ARG A 107 -2.43 -3.66 -25.33
C ARG A 107 -1.46 -2.50 -25.22
N GLY A 108 -0.17 -2.76 -25.45
CA GLY A 108 0.88 -1.74 -25.49
C GLY A 108 1.87 -1.86 -24.34
N ALA A 109 2.49 -0.75 -23.97
CA ALA A 109 3.34 -0.68 -22.79
C ALA A 109 2.50 -0.87 -21.51
N PRO A 110 3.07 -1.38 -20.41
CA PRO A 110 2.36 -1.50 -19.14
C PRO A 110 1.72 -0.18 -18.71
N HIS A 111 0.43 -0.22 -18.40
CA HIS A 111 -0.33 0.95 -17.98
C HIS A 111 -0.11 1.19 -16.50
N GLN A 112 0.20 2.43 -16.12
CA GLN A 112 0.28 2.83 -14.72
C GLN A 112 -1.10 3.24 -14.26
N ILE A 113 -1.67 2.46 -13.34
CA ILE A 113 -3.02 2.64 -12.83
C ILE A 113 -2.99 2.88 -11.32
N THR A 114 -4.07 3.47 -10.81
CA THR A 114 -4.37 3.49 -9.39
C THR A 114 -5.57 2.58 -9.11
N LEU A 115 -5.38 1.59 -8.25
CA LEU A 115 -6.46 0.82 -7.62
C LEU A 115 -6.89 1.58 -6.36
N TYR A 116 -8.17 1.89 -6.21
CA TYR A 116 -8.64 2.66 -5.08
C TYR A 116 -9.87 2.07 -4.41
N SER A 117 -9.95 2.27 -3.10
CA SER A 117 -11.09 2.00 -2.24
C SER A 117 -11.52 3.29 -1.54
N GLN A 118 -12.81 3.43 -1.27
CA GLN A 118 -13.37 4.50 -0.41
C GLN A 118 -14.19 3.92 0.75
N ASP A 119 -14.08 2.62 1.02
CA ASP A 119 -14.91 1.90 1.98
C ASP A 119 -14.10 0.94 2.87
N TYR A 120 -12.88 1.36 3.23
CA TYR A 120 -11.97 0.61 4.10
C TYR A 120 -11.49 -0.70 3.47
N GLY A 121 -11.30 -0.70 2.16
CA GLY A 121 -10.77 -1.82 1.39
C GLY A 121 -11.79 -2.90 1.06
N LYS A 122 -13.09 -2.64 1.22
CA LYS A 122 -14.14 -3.63 0.94
C LYS A 122 -14.46 -3.72 -0.54
N SER A 123 -14.38 -2.61 -1.27
CA SER A 123 -14.55 -2.58 -2.72
C SER A 123 -13.47 -1.75 -3.39
N TRP A 124 -13.08 -2.18 -4.58
CA TRP A 124 -11.96 -1.61 -5.32
C TRP A 124 -12.38 -1.27 -6.75
N LYS A 125 -11.88 -0.14 -7.24
CA LYS A 125 -11.99 0.30 -8.63
C LYS A 125 -10.61 0.66 -9.13
N ASP A 126 -10.40 0.61 -10.45
CA ASP A 126 -9.19 1.10 -11.08
C ASP A 126 -9.43 2.41 -11.82
N ILE A 127 -8.38 3.21 -11.94
CA ILE A 127 -8.33 4.37 -12.82
C ILE A 127 -6.97 4.40 -13.51
N ASP A 128 -6.99 4.70 -14.81
CA ASP A 128 -5.81 4.93 -15.63
C ASP A 128 -5.43 6.42 -15.54
N ASP A 129 -4.83 6.81 -14.41
CA ASP A 129 -4.43 8.19 -14.12
C ASP A 129 -2.93 8.47 -14.40
N GLY A 130 -2.23 7.45 -14.92
CA GLY A 130 -0.83 7.48 -15.26
C GLY A 130 0.08 7.40 -14.04
N MET A 131 1.39 7.56 -14.26
CA MET A 131 2.38 7.42 -13.18
C MET A 131 2.36 8.64 -12.27
N THR A 132 1.74 8.49 -11.09
CA THR A 132 1.83 9.47 -10.00
C THR A 132 2.91 9.02 -9.01
N GLN A 133 3.63 9.97 -8.43
CA GLN A 133 4.74 9.73 -7.50
C GLN A 133 4.58 10.57 -6.24
N GLY A 134 4.99 10.02 -5.09
CA GLY A 134 5.11 10.76 -3.83
C GLY A 134 3.81 11.42 -3.39
N GLY A 135 2.71 10.65 -3.39
CA GLY A 135 1.42 11.15 -2.96
C GLY A 135 1.42 11.54 -1.49
N TRP A 136 0.64 12.58 -1.17
CA TRP A 136 0.46 13.08 0.18
C TRP A 136 -0.98 13.51 0.40
N PHE A 137 -1.56 13.12 1.53
CA PHE A 137 -2.91 13.52 1.91
C PHE A 137 -2.89 14.73 2.84
N ASP A 138 -3.64 15.76 2.47
CA ASP A 138 -3.97 16.87 3.36
C ASP A 138 -4.82 16.35 4.53
N SER A 139 -4.30 16.51 5.75
CA SER A 139 -4.92 15.96 6.95
C SER A 139 -6.24 16.67 7.32
N LEU A 140 -6.50 17.89 6.83
CA LEU A 140 -7.74 18.62 7.10
C LEU A 140 -8.82 18.26 6.09
N THR A 141 -8.47 18.25 4.81
CA THR A 141 -9.44 18.14 3.71
C THR A 141 -9.55 16.75 3.12
N ASN A 142 -8.62 15.84 3.44
CA ASN A 142 -8.46 14.55 2.77
C ASN A 142 -8.18 14.66 1.26
N THR A 143 -7.78 15.85 0.79
CA THR A 143 -7.34 16.04 -0.60
C THR A 143 -5.98 15.39 -0.76
N GLN A 144 -5.84 14.53 -1.76
CA GLN A 144 -4.54 13.97 -2.10
C GLN A 144 -3.85 14.85 -3.14
N TYR A 145 -2.59 15.17 -2.89
CA TYR A 145 -1.69 15.82 -3.82
C TYR A 145 -0.63 14.81 -4.26
N ALA A 146 -0.34 14.74 -5.55
CA ALA A 146 0.68 13.84 -6.08
C ALA A 146 1.45 14.49 -7.24
N LEU A 147 2.72 14.13 -7.38
CA LEU A 147 3.53 14.57 -8.50
C LEU A 147 3.21 13.73 -9.74
N TYR A 148 2.97 14.41 -10.85
CA TYR A 148 2.83 13.81 -12.17
C TYR A 148 3.79 14.53 -13.12
N ALA A 149 4.89 13.85 -13.48
CA ALA A 149 6.03 14.47 -14.15
C ALA A 149 6.47 15.76 -13.43
N TYR A 150 6.32 16.92 -14.07
CA TYR A 150 6.64 18.24 -13.52
C TYR A 150 5.42 19.00 -12.98
N THR A 151 4.27 18.34 -12.82
CA THR A 151 3.02 18.95 -12.39
C THR A 151 2.54 18.39 -11.06
N LEU A 152 2.00 19.25 -10.19
CA LEU A 152 1.30 18.81 -8.99
C LEU A 152 -0.19 18.62 -9.34
N ARG A 153 -0.69 17.40 -9.19
CA ARG A 153 -2.11 17.08 -9.35
C ARG A 153 -2.76 16.96 -7.99
N LYS A 154 -4.07 17.24 -7.93
CA LYS A 154 -4.88 17.00 -6.74
C LYS A 154 -6.12 16.17 -7.07
N ARG A 155 -6.53 15.32 -6.13
CA ARG A 155 -7.79 14.57 -6.20
C ARG A 155 -8.53 14.63 -4.86
N GLN A 156 -9.85 14.64 -4.94
CA GLN A 156 -10.75 14.69 -3.80
C GLN A 156 -11.60 13.41 -3.75
N PHE A 157 -12.02 13.04 -2.55
CA PHE A 157 -12.72 11.79 -2.25
C PHE A 157 -13.94 12.03 -1.37
#